data_AF-A0A2T0YGV3-F1
#
_entry.id   AF-A0A2T0YGV3-F1
#
_cell.length_a   1.000
_cell.length_b   1.000
_cell.length_c   1.000
_cell.angle_alpha   90.00
_cell.angle_beta   90.00
_cell.angle_gamma   90.00
#
_symmetry.space_group_name_H-M   'P 1'
#
loop_
_entity.id
_entity.type
_entity.pdbx_description
1 polymer ?
#
loop_
_entity_poly.entity_id
_entity_poly.type
_entity_poly.pdbx_seq_one_letter_code
_entity_poly.pdbx_strand_id
1 'polypeptide(L)'
;MAPNPSNTHEHLTRADRPQENVTQWAKQDLCWTSFRDTPLEYFETAEDVVVSDAERAVEIAAAKEERVEESKLLGYFDLFKVDPKTWPALKEFTGQNFALSEKETGVLRAMVTKNYVTESQGKVLSSLLKKAEKEGFRA
;
A
#
# COMPACT_ATOMS: atom_id res chain seq x y z
N MET A 1 -33.73 14.35 17.06
CA MET A 1 -33.44 15.59 16.30
C MET A 1 -33.67 15.24 14.83
N ALA A 2 -34.65 15.85 14.18
CA ALA A 2 -35.01 15.52 12.80
C ALA A 2 -33.86 15.89 11.85
N PRO A 3 -33.64 15.15 10.74
CA PRO A 3 -32.67 15.57 9.74
C PRO A 3 -33.10 16.92 9.15
N ASN A 4 -32.22 17.91 9.27
CA ASN A 4 -32.44 19.25 8.72
C ASN A 4 -32.66 19.10 7.20
N PRO A 5 -33.77 19.61 6.62
CA PRO A 5 -33.95 19.59 5.17
C PRO A 5 -32.73 20.26 4.53
N SER A 6 -32.14 19.62 3.53
CA SER A 6 -30.93 20.15 2.88
C SER A 6 -31.20 21.59 2.43
N ASN A 7 -30.29 22.52 2.76
CA ASN A 7 -30.40 23.95 2.39
C ASN A 7 -30.74 24.14 0.89
N THR A 8 -30.39 23.16 0.06
CA THR A 8 -30.79 23.05 -1.36
C THR A 8 -32.31 22.93 -1.57
N HIS A 9 -33.02 22.07 -0.83
CA HIS A 9 -34.47 21.90 -0.99
C HIS A 9 -35.22 23.19 -0.63
N GLU A 10 -34.85 23.85 0.47
CA GLU A 10 -35.44 25.11 0.89
C GLU A 10 -35.19 26.22 -0.15
N HIS A 11 -33.95 26.33 -0.66
CA HIS A 11 -33.62 27.29 -1.71
C HIS A 11 -34.39 27.08 -3.03
N LEU A 12 -34.61 25.82 -3.40
CA LEU A 12 -35.36 25.48 -4.62
C LEU A 12 -36.87 25.71 -4.49
N THR A 13 -37.40 25.63 -3.27
CA THR A 13 -38.85 25.69 -2.98
C THR A 13 -39.30 27.00 -2.32
N ARG A 14 -38.39 27.96 -2.10
CA ARG A 14 -38.70 29.28 -1.53
C ARG A 14 -39.80 30.01 -2.29
N ALA A 15 -40.66 30.73 -1.57
CA ALA A 15 -41.85 31.37 -2.12
C ALA A 15 -41.53 32.64 -2.95
N ASP A 16 -40.39 33.28 -2.68
CA ASP A 16 -39.89 34.50 -3.33
C ASP A 16 -39.08 34.23 -4.60
N ARG A 17 -39.08 32.99 -5.11
CA ARG A 17 -38.32 32.62 -6.31
C ARG A 17 -38.86 33.34 -7.57
N PRO A 18 -38.00 33.76 -8.50
CA PRO A 18 -38.42 34.42 -9.75
C PRO A 18 -39.21 33.52 -10.72
N GLN A 19 -39.23 32.20 -10.50
CA GLN A 19 -39.90 31.22 -11.33
C GLN A 19 -40.75 30.27 -10.47
N GLU A 20 -42.06 30.27 -10.70
CA GLU A 20 -43.00 29.46 -9.92
C GLU A 20 -42.73 27.95 -10.07
N ASN A 21 -42.39 27.50 -11.28
CA ASN A 21 -42.02 26.11 -11.54
C ASN A 21 -40.60 25.80 -11.04
N VAL A 22 -40.50 24.96 -10.01
CA VAL A 22 -39.24 24.56 -9.37
C VAL A 22 -38.25 23.94 -10.37
N THR A 23 -38.74 23.14 -11.32
CA THR A 23 -37.89 22.50 -12.34
C THR A 23 -37.30 23.52 -13.32
N GLN A 24 -38.05 24.56 -13.68
CA GLN A 24 -37.55 25.65 -14.51
C GLN A 24 -36.59 26.55 -13.72
N TRP A 25 -36.88 26.80 -12.45
CA TRP A 25 -35.99 27.53 -11.56
C TRP A 25 -34.62 26.85 -11.44
N ALA A 26 -34.60 25.54 -11.16
CA ALA A 26 -33.36 24.75 -11.02
C ALA A 26 -32.49 24.71 -12.29
N LYS A 27 -33.05 25.03 -13.46
CA LYS A 27 -32.31 25.09 -14.74
C LYS A 27 -31.67 26.45 -15.00
N GLN A 28 -32.03 27.49 -14.26
CA GLN A 28 -31.49 28.82 -14.45
C GLN A 28 -30.17 29.01 -13.71
N ASP A 29 -29.21 29.65 -14.35
CA ASP A 29 -27.91 29.97 -13.73
C ASP A 29 -28.08 30.85 -12.47
N LEU A 30 -29.06 31.75 -12.49
CA LEU A 30 -29.42 32.61 -11.36
C LEU A 30 -29.80 31.80 -10.10
N CYS A 31 -30.36 30.60 -10.27
CA CYS A 31 -30.66 29.71 -9.14
C CYS A 31 -29.39 29.28 -8.41
N TRP A 32 -28.37 28.85 -9.16
CA TRP A 32 -27.12 28.35 -8.59
C TRP A 32 -26.19 29.47 -8.14
N THR A 33 -26.23 30.61 -8.82
CA THR A 33 -25.50 31.82 -8.37
C THR A 33 -26.04 32.31 -7.02
N SER A 34 -27.37 32.36 -6.84
CA SER A 34 -27.94 32.71 -5.54
C SER A 34 -27.75 31.62 -4.46
N PHE A 35 -27.66 30.35 -4.87
CA PHE A 35 -27.39 29.26 -3.93
C PHE A 35 -25.94 29.24 -3.44
N ARG A 36 -24.98 29.68 -4.26
CA ARG A 36 -23.54 29.64 -3.94
C ARG A 36 -23.20 30.36 -2.63
N ASP A 37 -23.91 31.43 -2.33
CA ASP A 37 -23.67 32.26 -1.14
C ASP A 37 -24.48 31.77 0.08
N THR A 38 -25.22 30.65 -0.04
CA THR A 38 -25.99 30.09 1.06
C THR A 38 -25.05 29.39 2.06
N PRO A 39 -25.07 29.77 3.35
CA PRO A 39 -24.29 29.07 4.36
C PRO A 39 -24.70 27.59 4.42
N LEU A 40 -23.70 26.71 4.42
CA LEU A 40 -23.92 25.29 4.64
C LEU A 40 -23.66 24.98 6.11
N GLU A 41 -24.64 24.38 6.77
CA GLU A 41 -24.49 23.86 8.12
C GLU A 41 -23.95 22.43 8.02
N TYR A 42 -22.72 22.25 8.49
CA TYR A 42 -22.14 20.92 8.68
C TYR A 42 -22.50 20.40 10.06
N PHE A 43 -22.66 19.08 10.18
CA PHE A 43 -22.85 18.44 11.48
C PHE A 43 -21.55 18.55 12.31
N GLU A 44 -21.68 18.59 13.64
CA GLU A 44 -20.53 18.83 14.54
C GLU A 44 -19.38 17.82 14.34
N THR A 45 -19.70 16.59 13.92
CA THR A 45 -18.70 15.52 13.68
C THR A 45 -18.23 15.46 12.22
N ALA A 46 -18.45 16.50 11.41
CA ALA A 46 -18.03 16.51 10.00
C ALA A 46 -16.51 16.45 9.85
N GLU A 47 -15.77 17.04 10.79
CA GLU A 47 -14.31 16.97 10.81
C GLU A 47 -13.81 15.54 11.05
N ASP A 48 -14.55 14.71 11.79
CA ASP A 48 -14.17 13.32 12.10
C ASP A 48 -14.30 12.37 10.90
N VAL A 49 -14.97 12.80 9.82
CA VAL A 49 -15.20 11.98 8.62
C VAL A 49 -14.47 12.50 7.38
N VAL A 50 -13.71 13.60 7.54
CA VAL A 50 -12.91 14.18 6.46
C VAL A 50 -11.45 14.00 6.81
N VAL A 51 -10.68 13.46 5.86
CA VAL A 51 -9.23 13.32 5.99
C VAL A 51 -8.58 14.27 5.00
N SER A 52 -7.56 15.00 5.43
CA SER A 52 -6.81 15.86 4.52
C SER A 52 -6.01 15.03 3.52
N ASP A 53 -5.71 15.60 2.34
CA ASP A 53 -4.84 14.94 1.35
C ASP A 53 -3.45 14.62 1.93
N ALA A 54 -2.96 15.45 2.86
CA ALA A 54 -1.69 15.24 3.54
C ALA A 54 -1.73 14.01 4.46
N GLU A 55 -2.75 13.88 5.31
CA GLU A 55 -2.93 12.73 6.19
C GLU A 55 -3.11 11.44 5.39
N ARG A 56 -3.92 11.50 4.32
CA ARG A 56 -4.09 10.37 3.40
C ARG A 56 -2.77 9.94 2.76
N ALA A 57 -1.91 10.88 2.37
CA ALA A 57 -0.61 10.57 1.80
C ALA A 57 0.32 9.89 2.82
N VAL A 58 0.29 10.32 4.08
CA VAL A 58 1.06 9.71 5.17
C VAL A 58 0.60 8.27 5.43
N GLU A 59 -0.71 8.02 5.52
CA GLU A 59 -1.24 6.67 5.70
C GLU A 59 -0.87 5.73 4.54
N ILE A 60 -0.97 6.21 3.30
CA ILE A 60 -0.57 5.42 2.13
C ILE A 60 0.92 5.09 2.17
N ALA A 61 1.77 6.03 2.59
CA ALA A 61 3.21 5.80 2.73
C ALA A 61 3.50 4.77 3.82
N ALA A 62 2.88 4.90 5.00
CA ALA A 62 3.04 3.97 6.10
C ALA A 62 2.58 2.55 5.73
N ALA A 63 1.40 2.42 5.11
CA ALA A 63 0.87 1.13 4.66
C ALA A 63 1.77 0.48 3.58
N LYS A 64 2.41 1.29 2.74
CA LYS A 64 3.38 0.79 1.75
C LYS A 64 4.65 0.27 2.44
N GLU A 65 5.15 0.99 3.44
CA GLU A 65 6.33 0.57 4.21
C GLU A 65 6.06 -0.73 4.97
N GLU A 66 4.91 -0.84 5.66
CA GLU A 66 4.48 -2.04 6.36
C GLU A 66 4.40 -3.25 5.41
N ARG A 67 3.77 -3.11 4.25
CA ARG A 67 3.72 -4.19 3.23
C ARG A 67 5.10 -4.62 2.76
N VAL A 68 6.04 -3.68 2.62
CA VAL A 68 7.41 -3.99 2.23
C VAL A 68 8.13 -4.77 3.33
N GLU A 69 7.94 -4.41 4.60
CA GLU A 69 8.49 -5.15 5.73
C GLU A 69 7.88 -6.55 5.88
N GLU A 70 6.55 -6.68 5.78
CA GLU A 70 5.87 -7.98 5.75
C GLU A 70 6.40 -8.87 4.62
N SER A 71 6.57 -8.32 3.42
CA SER A 71 7.11 -9.06 2.27
C SER A 71 8.54 -9.53 2.50
N LYS A 72 9.39 -8.70 3.13
CA LYS A 72 10.77 -9.07 3.49
C LYS A 72 10.79 -10.22 4.50
N LEU A 73 9.91 -10.18 5.50
CA LEU A 73 9.81 -11.23 6.51
C LEU A 73 9.33 -12.55 5.91
N LEU A 74 8.28 -12.53 5.07
CA LEU A 74 7.79 -13.73 4.38
C LEU A 74 8.86 -14.38 3.51
N GLY A 75 9.60 -13.57 2.73
CA GLY A 75 10.71 -14.08 1.90
C GLY A 75 11.87 -14.65 2.71
N TYR A 76 12.08 -14.18 3.95
CA TYR A 76 13.05 -14.77 4.87
C TYR A 76 12.57 -16.11 5.44
N PHE A 77 11.29 -16.25 5.80
CA PHE A 77 10.72 -17.52 6.25
C PHE A 77 10.73 -18.60 5.17
N ASP A 78 10.61 -18.23 3.89
CA ASP A 78 10.69 -19.18 2.78
C ASP A 78 12.05 -19.88 2.70
N LEU A 79 13.13 -19.27 3.17
CA LEU A 79 14.45 -19.92 3.24
C LEU A 79 14.44 -21.12 4.20
N PHE A 80 13.63 -21.10 5.26
CA PHE A 80 13.52 -22.23 6.19
C PHE A 80 12.66 -23.38 5.65
N LYS A 81 11.93 -23.16 4.55
CA LYS A 81 11.20 -24.23 3.85
C LYS A 81 12.10 -25.01 2.90
N VAL A 82 13.27 -24.46 2.54
CA VAL A 82 14.27 -25.14 1.72
C VAL A 82 14.92 -26.26 2.54
N ASP A 83 15.06 -27.46 1.94
CA ASP A 83 15.72 -28.58 2.61
C ASP A 83 17.15 -28.19 3.01
N PRO A 84 17.58 -28.43 4.27
CA PRO A 84 18.94 -28.11 4.70
C PRO A 84 20.06 -28.70 3.82
N LYS A 85 19.80 -29.82 3.11
CA LYS A 85 20.74 -30.44 2.16
C LYS A 85 20.95 -29.63 0.89
N THR A 86 20.02 -28.74 0.54
CA THR A 86 20.13 -27.86 -0.62
C THR A 86 21.30 -26.87 -0.45
N TRP A 87 21.64 -26.43 0.77
CA TRP A 87 22.71 -25.45 0.98
C TRP A 87 24.13 -25.98 0.67
N PRO A 88 24.52 -27.19 1.12
CA PRO A 88 25.74 -27.82 0.66
C PRO A 88 25.77 -28.03 -0.86
N ALA A 89 24.65 -28.48 -1.45
CA ALA A 89 24.56 -28.68 -2.90
C ALA A 89 24.71 -27.37 -3.68
N LEU A 90 24.10 -26.28 -3.19
CA LEU A 90 24.26 -24.94 -3.76
C LEU A 90 25.71 -24.48 -3.67
N LYS A 91 26.42 -24.76 -2.58
CA LYS A 91 27.84 -24.43 -2.42
C LYS A 91 28.72 -25.18 -3.42
N GLU A 92 28.42 -26.44 -3.69
CA GLU A 92 29.14 -27.23 -4.70
C GLU A 92 28.84 -26.72 -6.12
N PHE A 93 27.56 -26.50 -6.43
CA PHE A 93 27.11 -25.99 -7.73
C PHE A 93 27.74 -24.63 -8.05
N THR A 94 27.69 -23.69 -7.11
CA THR A 94 28.27 -22.35 -7.30
C THR A 94 29.79 -22.42 -7.52
N GLY A 95 30.50 -23.28 -6.80
CA GLY A 95 31.94 -23.49 -6.99
C GLY A 95 32.35 -23.95 -8.39
N GLN A 96 31.43 -24.58 -9.13
CA GLN A 96 31.67 -25.10 -10.48
C GLN A 96 31.10 -24.21 -11.60
N ASN A 97 30.00 -23.50 -11.33
CA ASN A 97 29.20 -22.85 -12.38
C ASN A 97 29.35 -21.32 -12.44
N PHE A 98 29.61 -20.63 -11.32
CA PHE A 98 29.84 -19.18 -11.35
C PHE A 98 30.51 -18.62 -10.09
N ALA A 99 31.30 -17.56 -10.26
CA ALA A 99 31.96 -16.89 -9.14
C ALA A 99 30.96 -16.18 -8.21
N LEU A 100 31.13 -16.38 -6.91
CA LEU A 100 30.45 -15.67 -5.84
C LEU A 100 31.27 -14.48 -5.38
N SER A 101 30.60 -13.40 -4.98
CA SER A 101 31.22 -12.34 -4.19
C SER A 101 31.66 -12.85 -2.82
N GLU A 102 32.57 -12.12 -2.17
CA GLU A 102 33.02 -12.44 -0.81
C GLU A 102 31.85 -12.46 0.18
N LYS A 103 30.89 -11.54 0.01
CA LYS A 103 29.67 -11.46 0.81
C LYS A 103 28.79 -12.70 0.62
N GLU A 104 28.49 -13.09 -0.62
CA GLU A 104 27.69 -14.29 -0.92
C GLU A 104 28.36 -15.55 -0.37
N THR A 105 29.67 -15.66 -0.52
CA THR A 105 30.47 -16.77 -0.01
C THR A 105 30.39 -16.87 1.52
N GLY A 106 30.52 -15.73 2.21
CA GLY A 106 30.41 -15.67 3.67
C GLY A 106 29.03 -16.06 4.17
N VAL A 107 27.97 -15.56 3.52
CA VAL A 107 26.58 -15.87 3.85
C VAL A 107 26.26 -17.35 3.62
N LEU A 108 26.61 -17.89 2.46
CA LEU A 108 26.37 -19.30 2.15
C LEU A 108 27.13 -20.22 3.11
N ARG A 109 28.38 -19.86 3.46
CA ARG A 109 29.14 -20.59 4.48
C ARG A 109 28.44 -20.57 5.84
N ALA A 110 27.92 -19.42 6.28
CA ALA A 110 27.18 -19.30 7.52
C ALA A 110 25.94 -20.21 7.53
N MET A 111 25.17 -20.22 6.43
CA MET A 111 24.00 -21.10 6.31
C MET A 111 24.38 -22.58 6.38
N VAL A 112 25.41 -23.01 5.64
CA VAL A 112 25.87 -24.41 5.63
C VAL A 112 26.41 -24.87 6.99
N THR A 113 27.08 -23.98 7.73
CA THR A 113 27.75 -24.33 9.00
C THR A 113 26.85 -24.21 10.22
N LYS A 114 26.01 -23.18 10.27
CA LYS A 114 25.19 -22.84 11.44
C LYS A 114 23.70 -23.11 11.25
N ASN A 115 23.27 -23.34 10.00
CA ASN A 115 21.87 -23.50 9.62
C ASN A 115 20.96 -22.32 10.02
N TYR A 116 21.56 -21.13 10.14
CA TYR A 116 20.83 -19.87 10.33
C TYR A 116 21.61 -18.72 9.71
N VAL A 117 20.89 -17.67 9.31
CA VAL A 117 21.42 -16.40 8.82
C VAL A 117 20.58 -15.26 9.37
N THR A 118 21.08 -14.02 9.37
CA THR A 118 20.24 -12.85 9.69
C THR A 118 19.28 -12.53 8.54
N GLU A 119 18.27 -11.69 8.77
CA GLU A 119 17.35 -11.26 7.70
C GLU A 119 18.09 -10.59 6.52
N SER A 120 19.07 -9.74 6.83
CA SER A 120 19.92 -9.09 5.82
C SER A 120 20.75 -10.07 5.01
N GLN A 121 21.22 -11.15 5.63
CA GLN A 121 21.91 -12.25 4.97
C GLN A 121 20.93 -13.14 4.19
N GLY A 122 19.71 -13.32 4.68
CA GLY A 122 18.65 -14.04 3.98
C GLY A 122 18.34 -13.44 2.61
N LYS A 123 18.27 -12.11 2.49
CA LYS A 123 18.10 -11.42 1.19
C LYS A 123 19.20 -11.78 0.19
N VAL A 124 20.45 -11.88 0.66
CA VAL A 124 21.59 -12.31 -0.16
C VAL A 124 21.41 -13.76 -0.59
N LEU A 125 21.01 -14.64 0.34
CA LEU A 125 20.81 -16.06 0.08
C LEU A 125 19.64 -16.33 -0.89
N SER A 126 18.50 -15.64 -0.76
CA SER A 126 17.37 -15.74 -1.69
C SER A 126 17.76 -15.25 -3.10
N SER A 127 18.55 -14.19 -3.19
CA SER A 127 19.04 -13.68 -4.48
C SER A 127 20.02 -14.66 -5.13
N LEU A 128 20.88 -15.28 -4.32
CA LEU A 128 21.80 -16.31 -4.76
C LEU A 128 21.08 -17.57 -5.25
N LEU A 129 20.03 -18.02 -4.54
CA LEU A 129 19.23 -19.17 -4.94
C LEU A 129 18.57 -18.92 -6.30
N LYS A 130 17.92 -17.76 -6.48
CA LYS A 130 17.32 -17.35 -7.78
C LYS A 130 18.35 -17.26 -8.90
N LYS A 131 19.58 -16.81 -8.59
CA LYS A 131 20.67 -16.75 -9.55
C LYS A 131 21.09 -18.17 -9.95
N ALA A 132 21.29 -19.06 -8.98
CA ALA A 132 21.65 -20.44 -9.26
C ALA A 132 20.56 -21.20 -10.04
N GLU A 133 19.28 -20.96 -9.74
CA GLU A 133 18.15 -21.53 -10.50
C GLU A 133 18.18 -21.14 -11.98
N LYS A 134 18.51 -19.87 -12.29
CA LYS A 134 18.69 -19.41 -13.68
C LYS A 134 19.85 -20.10 -14.40
N GLU A 135 20.89 -20.45 -13.66
CA GLU A 135 22.05 -21.21 -14.16
C GLU A 135 21.79 -22.73 -14.22
N GLY A 136 20.60 -23.19 -13.81
CA GLY A 136 20.18 -24.59 -13.89
C GLY A 136 20.24 -25.39 -12.59
N PHE A 137 20.53 -24.76 -11.45
CA PHE A 137 20.41 -25.40 -10.14
C PHE A 137 18.95 -25.74 -9.83
N ARG A 138 18.70 -26.92 -9.29
CA ARG A 138 17.37 -27.32 -8.80
C ARG A 138 17.50 -27.74 -7.34
N ALA A 139 16.77 -27.01 -6.49
CA ALA A 139 16.75 -27.17 -5.05
C ALA A 139 16.00 -28.43 -4.61
#